data_AF-A0A1Y4MSF9-F1
#
_entry.id   AF-A0A1Y4MSF9-F1
#
_cell.length_a   1.000
_cell.length_b   1.000
_cell.length_c   1.000
_cell.angle_alpha   90.00
_cell.angle_beta   90.00
_cell.angle_gamma   90.00
#
_symmetry.space_group_name_H-M   'P 1'
#
loop_
_entity.id
_entity.type
_entity.pdbx_description
1 polymer ?
#
loop_
_entity_poly.entity_id
_entity_poly.type
_entity_poly.pdbx_seq_one_letter_code
_entity_poly.pdbx_strand_id
1 'polypeptide(L)' 'MDKFKLVSPFKPTGDQPEAIEALTRGILAGAHEQTLLGVTGSGKTFTMANIIERVNRPTLI' A
#
# COMPACT_ATOMS: atom_id res chain seq x y z
N MET A 1 -17.64 -6.41 -9.63
CA MET A 1 -16.35 -5.68 -9.65
C MET A 1 -15.30 -6.61 -9.12
N ASP A 2 -14.28 -6.90 -9.92
CA ASP A 2 -13.19 -7.75 -9.48
C ASP A 2 -12.40 -7.05 -8.38
N LYS A 3 -12.09 -7.79 -7.32
CA LYS A 3 -11.19 -7.32 -6.27
C LYS A 3 -9.76 -7.62 -6.69
N PHE A 4 -8.86 -6.66 -6.51
CA PHE A 4 -7.43 -6.95 -6.55
C PHE A 4 -7.11 -8.01 -5.50
N LYS A 5 -6.24 -8.95 -5.90
CA LYS A 5 -5.74 -10.02 -5.04
C LYS A 5 -4.23 -10.06 -5.15
N LEU A 6 -3.55 -9.60 -4.12
CA LEU A 6 -2.11 -9.64 -4.00
C LEU A 6 -1.69 -11.09 -3.73
N VAL A 7 -0.83 -11.62 -4.60
CA VAL A 7 -0.22 -12.94 -4.43
C VAL A 7 1.25 -12.73 -4.12
N SER A 8 1.68 -13.16 -2.94
CA SER A 8 3.06 -13.04 -2.49
C SER A 8 3.37 -14.15 -1.47
N PRO A 9 4.58 -14.73 -1.48
CA PRO A 9 5.04 -15.60 -0.40
C PRO A 9 5.40 -14.82 0.87
N PHE A 10 5.50 -13.50 0.78
CA PHE A 10 5.90 -12.61 1.88
C PHE A 10 4.68 -12.01 2.57
N LYS A 11 4.83 -11.76 3.87
CA LYS A 11 3.90 -10.93 4.65
C LYS A 11 4.56 -9.57 4.89
N PRO A 12 3.78 -8.50 5.07
CA PRO A 12 4.34 -7.22 5.52
C PRO A 12 5.10 -7.40 6.83
N THR A 13 6.31 -6.84 6.92
CA THR A 13 7.20 -6.92 8.09
C THR A 13 7.84 -5.57 8.38
N GLY A 14 8.48 -5.42 9.54
CA GLY A 14 9.08 -4.16 9.97
C GLY A 14 8.03 -3.05 10.03
N ASP A 15 8.33 -1.90 9.42
CA ASP A 15 7.45 -0.73 9.39
C ASP A 15 6.37 -0.79 8.30
N GLN A 16 6.41 -1.81 7.43
CA GLN A 16 5.46 -1.93 6.33
C GLN A 16 3.99 -2.01 6.80
N PRO A 17 3.60 -2.79 7.82
CA PRO A 17 2.20 -2.89 8.26
C PRO A 17 1.61 -1.53 8.64
N GLU A 18 2.38 -0.70 9.36
CA GLU A 18 1.97 0.64 9.78
C GLU A 18 1.87 1.60 8.59
N ALA A 19 2.87 1.60 7.71
CA ALA A 19 2.84 2.42 6.49
C ALA A 19 1.65 2.07 5.58
N ILE A 20 1.38 0.76 5.39
CA ILE A 20 0.21 0.29 4.64
C ILE A 20 -1.08 0.80 5.29
N GLU A 21 -1.20 0.66 6.62
CA GLU A 21 -2.41 1.08 7.34
C GLU A 21 -2.64 2.60 7.24
N ALA A 22 -1.61 3.40 7.54
CA ALA A 22 -1.69 4.86 7.51
C ALA A 22 -2.07 5.38 6.13
N LEU A 23 -1.39 4.91 5.08
CA LEU A 23 -1.65 5.36 3.71
C LEU A 23 -3.00 4.88 3.17
N THR A 24 -3.40 3.64 3.50
CA THR A 24 -4.74 3.13 3.18
C THR A 24 -5.82 4.01 3.81
N ARG A 25 -5.69 4.33 5.11
CA ARG A 25 -6.65 5.22 5.80
C ARG A 25 -6.70 6.59 5.17
N GLY A 26 -5.55 7.20 4.84
CA GLY A 26 -5.54 8.50 4.19
C GLY A 26 -6.27 8.49 2.85
N ILE A 27 -6.07 7.46 2.02
CA ILE A 27 -6.78 7.35 0.72
C ILE A 27 -8.29 7.23 0.95
N LEU A 28 -8.73 6.40 1.90
CA LEU A 28 -10.15 6.18 2.19
C LEU A 28 -10.80 7.39 2.85
N ALA A 29 -10.04 8.20 3.59
CA ALA A 29 -10.49 9.47 4.17
C ALA A 29 -10.53 10.63 3.16
N GLY A 30 -10.09 10.41 1.91
CA GLY A 30 -10.08 11.44 0.86
C GLY A 30 -8.87 12.37 0.88
N ALA A 31 -7.78 12.00 1.54
CA ALA A 31 -6.53 12.75 1.45
C ALA A 31 -6.01 12.74 0.00
N HIS A 32 -5.82 13.92 -0.57
CA HIS A 32 -5.37 14.09 -1.95
C HIS A 32 -3.88 13.77 -2.13
N GLU A 33 -3.05 14.08 -1.14
CA GLU A 33 -1.59 13.96 -1.22
C GLU A 33 -1.08 13.22 0.01
N GLN A 34 -0.20 12.25 -0.23
CA GLN A 34 0.46 11.46 0.81
C GLN A 34 1.85 11.05 0.33
N THR A 35 2.78 10.82 1.26
CA THR A 35 4.16 10.45 0.94
C THR A 35 4.57 9.18 1.67
N LEU A 36 5.01 8.18 0.91
CA LEU A 36 5.68 6.99 1.45
C LEU A 36 7.19 7.24 1.49
N LEU A 37 7.70 7.73 2.62
CA LEU A 37 9.14 7.88 2.82
C LEU A 37 9.73 6.53 3.25
N GLY A 38 10.51 5.91 2.36
CA GLY A 38 11.17 4.63 2.66
C GLY A 38 12.57 4.56 2.10
N VAL A 39 13.49 3.98 2.87
CA VAL A 39 14.88 3.76 2.44
C VAL A 39 14.97 2.79 1.26
N THR A 40 16.13 2.73 0.60
CA THR A 40 16.39 1.74 -0.45
C THR A 40 16.35 0.32 0.14
N GLY A 41 15.70 -0.61 -0.57
CA GLY A 41 15.58 -2.01 -0.11
C GLY A 41 14.44 -2.28 0.89
N SER A 42 13.68 -1.29 1.35
CA SER A 42 12.60 -1.49 2.34
C SER A 42 11.33 -2.16 1.82
N GLY A 43 11.26 -2.49 0.52
CA GLY A 43 10.08 -3.13 -0.08
C GLY A 43 8.93 -2.16 -0.40
N LYS A 44 9.23 -0.93 -0.83
CA LYS A 44 8.20 0.08 -1.20
C LYS A 44 7.18 -0.42 -2.23
N THR A 45 7.60 -1.18 -3.24
CA THR A 45 6.68 -1.76 -4.23
C THR A 45 5.68 -2.72 -3.59
N PHE A 46 6.14 -3.58 -2.67
CA PHE A 46 5.27 -4.51 -1.95
C PHE A 46 4.33 -3.78 -0.99
N THR A 47 4.81 -2.71 -0.34
CA THR A 47 3.99 -1.80 0.46
C THR A 47 2.87 -1.19 -0.39
N MET A 48 3.19 -0.63 -1.57
CA MET A 48 2.20 -0.06 -2.49
C MET A 48 1.21 -1.10 -3.01
N ALA A 49 1.65 -2.32 -3.32
CA ALA A 49 0.76 -3.39 -3.77
C ALA A 49 -0.29 -3.77 -2.70
N ASN A 50 0.11 -3.82 -1.42
CA ASN A 50 -0.83 -4.04 -0.31
C ASN A 50 -1.84 -2.87 -0.18
N ILE A 51 -1.38 -1.63 -0.36
CA ILE A 51 -2.26 -0.45 -0.34
C ILE A 51 -3.28 -0.54 -1.48
N ILE A 52 -2.83 -0.83 -2.71
CA ILE A 52 -3.68 -0.96 -3.90
C ILE A 52 -4.75 -2.05 -3.70
N GLU A 53 -4.37 -3.21 -3.16
CA GLU A 53 -5.31 -4.29 -2.82
C GLU A 53 -6.39 -3.81 -1.83
N ARG A 54 -5.99 -3.12 -0.75
CA ARG A 54 -6.91 -2.66 0.29
C ARG A 54 -7.87 -1.57 -0.19
N VAL A 55 -7.40 -0.62 -1.00
CA VAL A 55 -8.26 0.47 -1.50
C VAL A 55 -9.11 0.03 -2.69
N ASN A 56 -8.69 -1.02 -3.40
CA ASN A 56 -9.36 -1.60 -4.55
C ASN A 56 -9.74 -0.59 -5.65
N ARG A 57 -8.78 0.27 -6.04
CA ARG A 57 -8.96 1.32 -7.06
C ARG A 57 -8.00 1.10 -8.24
N PRO A 58 -8.43 1.34 -9.49
CA PRO A 58 -7.50 1.44 -10.62
C PRO A 58 -6.41 2.47 -10.30
N THR A 59 -5.15 2.07 -10.46
CA THR A 59 -3.99 2.85 -10.02
C THR A 59 -3.01 2.99 -11.18
N LEU A 60 -2.42 4.17 -11.32
CA LEU A 60 -1.32 4.46 -12.25
C LEU A 60 -0.05 4.70 -11.43
N ILE A 61 1.05 4.06 -11.82
CA ILE A 61 2.37 4.20 -11.20
C ILE A 61 3.32 4.84 -12.21
#